data_AF-S7MV20-F1
#
_entry.id   AF-S7MV20-F1
#
_cell.length_a   1.000
_cell.length_b   1.000
_cell.length_c   1.000
_cell.angle_alpha   90.00
_cell.angle_beta   90.00
_cell.angle_gamma   90.00
#
_symmetry.space_group_name_H-M   'P 1'
#
loop_
_entity.id
_entity.type
_entity.pdbx_description
1 polymer ?
#
loop_
_entity_poly.entity_id
_entity_poly.type
_entity_poly.pdbx_seq_one_letter_code
_entity_poly.pdbx_strand_id
1 'polypeptide(L)'
;MREEAPNSPSTLLPLRGKARSEGPVEATLELHLLQNRWALWFFKNDRSRAWQDNLQLVTKFDTAEDFWAIYSHIQLASKLSSGCDYALFKDGIEPMWEDARNKRGGRWLVSLAKQQRHTELDRLWLETLLCLIGESFEEYSQEVCGAVINIRTKGDKIAVWTREAENQTGVLYIGRVYKGRLGLSTKTVIGYQAHADTATKSNILAKNKFVLLCLIGESFEEYSQEVCGAVINIRTKGDKIAVWTREAENQTGVLYIGRVYKGRLGLSTKTVIGYQAHADTATKSNILAKNKFVVLGALFLAIGLWAWGEKGVLSNISALTDLGGLDPVWLFVVVGGIMSVLGFAGCIGALRENTFLLKFFSVFLGLIFFLELATGILVFVFKDWIRDQLNLFINNNVKAYRDDIDLQNLIDFAQEYWSCCGARGPNDWNLNIYFNCTDLNPSRERCGVPFSCCVRDPAEDVLNTQCGYDIRLKLELEQQGSIHTKGCVGQFEKWLQDNLIIVAGVFVGIALLQIFGICLAQNLVSDIKAVKANW
;
A
#
# COMPACT_ATOMS: atom_id res chain seq x y z
N MET A 1 71.17 -9.70 26.94
CA MET A 1 72.25 -10.41 27.69
C MET A 1 71.55 -11.53 28.43
N ARG A 2 71.58 -12.74 27.86
CA ARG A 2 72.29 -13.92 28.38
C ARG A 2 71.92 -14.24 29.83
N GLU A 3 71.22 -15.36 30.02
CA GLU A 3 71.75 -16.47 30.82
C GLU A 3 70.97 -17.76 30.52
N GLU A 4 71.72 -18.79 30.13
CA GLU A 4 71.35 -20.21 30.07
C GLU A 4 72.18 -20.96 31.11
N ALA A 5 71.52 -21.90 31.82
CA ALA A 5 72.00 -23.18 32.36
C ALA A 5 73.02 -23.18 33.55
N PRO A 6 73.14 -24.27 34.36
CA PRO A 6 73.60 -25.61 33.92
C PRO A 6 72.97 -26.86 34.60
N ASN A 7 73.45 -28.03 34.16
CA ASN A 7 72.91 -29.41 34.17
C ASN A 7 73.29 -30.36 35.34
N SER A 8 72.50 -31.45 35.46
CA SER A 8 72.83 -32.88 35.79
C SER A 8 73.00 -33.31 37.28
N PRO A 9 73.02 -34.63 37.65
CA PRO A 9 72.77 -35.89 36.92
C PRO A 9 71.82 -36.90 37.65
N SER A 10 71.68 -38.09 37.07
CA SER A 10 70.77 -39.20 37.36
C SER A 10 71.22 -40.21 38.46
N THR A 11 70.20 -40.98 38.92
CA THR A 11 70.17 -42.44 39.29
C THR A 11 70.07 -42.88 40.76
N LEU A 12 69.13 -43.84 40.97
CA LEU A 12 69.04 -44.95 41.97
C LEU A 12 68.31 -44.75 43.33
N LEU A 13 67.04 -45.21 43.36
CA LEU A 13 66.36 -46.19 44.27
C LEU A 13 66.84 -46.32 45.74
N PRO A 14 65.95 -46.53 46.75
CA PRO A 14 65.35 -47.87 46.95
C PRO A 14 64.03 -48.07 47.75
N LEU A 15 63.39 -49.23 47.47
CA LEU A 15 62.75 -50.22 48.37
C LEU A 15 61.49 -49.87 49.22
N ARG A 16 60.37 -50.60 49.02
CA ARG A 16 60.02 -51.85 49.77
C ARG A 16 58.54 -52.28 49.62
N GLY A 17 58.32 -53.47 49.03
CA GLY A 17 57.47 -54.54 49.59
C GLY A 17 55.92 -54.50 49.54
N LYS A 18 55.37 -55.24 48.55
CA LYS A 18 54.25 -56.23 48.59
C LYS A 18 52.79 -55.82 48.98
N ALA A 19 51.98 -55.80 47.91
CA ALA A 19 50.79 -56.65 47.65
C ALA A 19 49.45 -56.40 48.36
N ARG A 20 48.49 -55.84 47.61
CA ARG A 20 47.19 -56.46 47.31
C ARG A 20 46.72 -55.99 45.93
N SER A 21 46.18 -56.92 45.14
CA SER A 21 45.74 -56.71 43.76
C SER A 21 44.43 -55.91 43.71
N GLU A 22 44.45 -54.77 43.03
CA GLU A 22 43.28 -54.23 42.36
C GLU A 22 43.59 -54.26 40.86
N GLY A 23 42.70 -54.86 40.07
CA GLY A 23 42.82 -54.90 38.61
C GLY A 23 42.84 -53.48 38.02
N PRO A 24 43.16 -53.33 36.73
CA PRO A 24 43.15 -52.01 36.11
C PRO A 24 41.73 -51.46 36.20
N VAL A 25 41.56 -50.38 36.98
CA VAL A 25 40.37 -49.54 36.91
C VAL A 25 40.41 -48.90 35.54
N GLU A 26 39.68 -49.51 34.61
CA GLU A 26 39.34 -48.93 33.33
C GLU A 26 38.54 -47.65 33.66
N ALA A 27 39.22 -46.51 33.60
CA ALA A 27 38.59 -45.22 33.79
C ALA A 27 37.64 -45.01 32.61
N THR A 28 36.38 -45.43 32.77
CA THR A 28 35.29 -45.08 31.87
C THR A 28 35.19 -43.56 31.86
N LEU A 29 35.63 -42.95 30.77
CA LEU A 29 35.50 -41.52 30.54
C LEU A 29 34.00 -41.19 30.59
N GLU A 30 33.52 -40.57 31.66
CA GLU A 30 32.14 -40.12 31.76
C GLU A 30 31.93 -38.96 30.77
N LEU A 31 31.35 -39.27 29.61
CA LEU A 31 30.99 -38.29 28.59
C LEU A 31 29.68 -37.59 28.98
N HIS A 32 29.59 -36.28 28.69
CA HIS A 32 28.39 -35.51 28.99
C HIS A 32 27.41 -35.63 27.82
N LEU A 33 26.39 -36.47 27.98
CA LEU A 33 25.33 -36.67 26.99
C LEU A 33 24.48 -35.40 26.79
N LEU A 34 24.21 -35.08 25.54
CA LEU A 34 23.30 -34.02 25.12
C LEU A 34 21.85 -34.53 25.12
N GLN A 35 20.90 -33.61 25.29
CA GLN A 35 19.47 -33.93 25.28
C GLN A 35 19.00 -34.50 23.93
N ASN A 36 19.60 -34.04 22.84
CA ASN A 36 19.33 -34.51 21.49
C ASN A 36 20.64 -34.90 20.82
N ARG A 37 20.57 -35.90 19.93
CA ARG A 37 21.65 -36.18 18.97
C ARG A 37 21.59 -35.15 17.84
N TRP A 38 22.74 -34.67 17.41
CA TRP A 38 22.87 -33.64 16.39
C TRP A 38 23.66 -34.17 15.18
N ALA A 39 23.34 -33.62 14.00
CA ALA A 39 23.96 -33.91 12.73
C ALA A 39 24.54 -32.61 12.13
N LEU A 40 25.85 -32.61 11.87
CA LEU A 40 26.54 -31.52 11.21
C LEU A 40 26.60 -31.79 9.70
N TRP A 41 26.17 -30.82 8.92
CA TRP A 41 26.14 -30.85 7.47
C TRP A 41 27.00 -29.74 6.88
N PHE A 42 27.59 -30.02 5.73
CA PHE A 42 28.33 -29.06 4.94
C PHE A 42 27.74 -28.99 3.54
N PHE A 43 27.46 -27.78 3.09
CA PHE A 43 27.03 -27.52 1.74
C PHE A 43 28.12 -26.73 1.02
N LYS A 44 28.49 -27.17 -0.17
CA LYS A 44 29.38 -26.42 -1.08
C LYS A 44 28.73 -26.33 -2.43
N ASN A 45 28.41 -25.11 -2.85
CA ASN A 45 27.76 -24.88 -4.13
C ASN A 45 28.70 -25.23 -5.31
N ASP A 46 28.58 -26.45 -5.83
CA ASP A 46 29.15 -26.87 -7.10
C ASP A 46 28.05 -26.83 -8.17
N ARG A 47 28.21 -25.91 -9.13
CA ARG A 47 27.22 -25.69 -10.21
C ARG A 47 27.09 -26.87 -11.18
N SER A 48 28.02 -27.83 -11.12
CA SER A 48 27.98 -29.04 -11.95
C SER A 48 27.09 -30.15 -11.39
N ARG A 49 26.64 -30.04 -10.14
CA ARG A 49 25.83 -31.06 -9.44
C ARG A 49 24.43 -30.53 -9.13
N ALA A 50 23.46 -31.43 -8.94
CA ALA A 50 22.16 -31.04 -8.41
C ALA A 50 22.34 -30.47 -6.99
N TRP A 51 21.47 -29.54 -6.59
CA TRP A 51 21.62 -28.84 -5.31
C TRP A 51 21.67 -29.80 -4.10
N GLN A 52 20.87 -30.87 -4.13
CA GLN A 52 20.82 -31.86 -3.04
C GLN A 52 22.16 -32.61 -2.89
N ASP A 53 22.84 -32.89 -4.00
CA ASP A 53 24.14 -33.59 -4.00
C ASP A 53 25.30 -32.73 -3.47
N ASN A 54 25.08 -31.42 -3.36
CA ASN A 54 26.03 -30.48 -2.79
C ASN A 54 25.96 -30.42 -1.25
N LEU A 55 24.92 -31.00 -0.65
CA LEU A 55 24.74 -31.10 0.78
C LEU A 55 25.27 -32.45 1.28
N GLN A 56 26.24 -32.41 2.19
CA GLN A 56 26.91 -33.61 2.70
C GLN A 56 26.80 -33.67 4.21
N LEU A 57 26.41 -34.83 4.73
CA LEU A 57 26.50 -35.13 6.15
C LEU A 57 27.98 -35.28 6.53
N VAL A 58 28.46 -34.44 7.44
CA VAL A 58 29.85 -34.49 7.92
C VAL A 58 29.97 -35.53 9.02
N THR A 59 29.15 -35.40 10.07
CA THR A 59 29.18 -36.30 11.23
C THR A 59 27.92 -36.15 12.08
N LYS A 60 27.71 -37.08 13.01
CA LYS A 60 26.67 -37.03 14.05
C LYS A 60 27.30 -37.20 15.42
N PHE A 61 26.79 -36.50 16.42
CA PHE A 61 27.28 -36.55 17.80
C PHE A 61 26.14 -36.38 18.81
N ASP A 62 26.33 -36.92 19.99
CA ASP A 62 25.38 -36.87 21.11
C ASP A 62 26.06 -36.53 22.45
N THR A 63 27.34 -36.15 22.46
CA THR A 63 28.06 -35.69 23.65
C THR A 63 28.65 -34.28 23.49
N ALA A 64 28.86 -33.58 24.61
CA ALA A 64 29.49 -32.27 24.62
C ALA A 64 30.98 -32.34 24.21
N GLU A 65 31.68 -33.40 24.59
CA GLU A 65 33.07 -33.66 24.22
C GLU A 65 33.20 -33.85 22.71
N ASP A 66 32.32 -34.64 22.10
CA ASP A 66 32.30 -34.85 20.65
C ASP A 66 32.04 -33.52 19.93
N PHE A 67 31.12 -32.70 20.44
CA PHE A 67 30.88 -31.36 19.89
C PHE A 67 32.18 -30.53 19.86
N TRP A 68 32.90 -30.43 20.98
CA TRP A 68 34.14 -29.66 21.05
C TRP A 68 35.27 -30.27 20.23
N ALA A 69 35.36 -31.61 20.17
CA ALA A 69 36.28 -32.32 19.30
C ALA A 69 36.00 -31.98 17.83
N ILE A 70 34.75 -32.02 17.39
CA ILE A 70 34.38 -31.66 16.02
C ILE A 70 34.64 -30.18 15.76
N TYR A 71 34.17 -29.28 16.64
CA TYR A 71 34.28 -27.83 16.44
C TYR A 71 35.74 -27.36 16.35
N SER A 72 36.66 -28.00 17.09
CA SER A 72 38.10 -27.71 17.03
C SER A 72 38.80 -28.21 15.77
N HIS A 73 38.24 -29.20 15.07
CA HIS A 73 38.83 -29.80 13.87
C HIS A 73 38.20 -29.32 12.55
N ILE A 74 37.00 -28.73 12.58
CA ILE A 74 36.39 -28.13 11.39
C ILE A 74 36.95 -26.73 11.13
N GLN A 75 36.93 -26.32 9.86
CA GLN A 75 37.32 -24.97 9.48
C GLN A 75 36.29 -23.97 10.03
N LEU A 76 36.77 -22.89 10.68
CA LEU A 76 35.93 -21.77 11.14
C LEU A 76 35.08 -21.18 10.00
N ALA A 77 33.86 -20.77 10.32
CA ALA A 77 32.90 -20.28 9.33
C ALA A 77 33.42 -19.05 8.57
N SER A 78 34.14 -18.14 9.24
CA SER A 78 34.76 -16.95 8.63
C SER A 78 35.83 -17.27 7.58
N LYS A 79 36.40 -18.48 7.61
CA LYS A 79 37.45 -18.96 6.70
C LYS A 79 36.91 -19.77 5.52
N LEU A 80 35.62 -20.06 5.48
CA LEU A 80 35.01 -20.77 4.36
C LEU A 80 34.95 -19.90 3.09
N SER A 81 34.99 -20.54 1.93
CA SER A 81 34.79 -19.87 0.66
C SER A 81 33.33 -19.45 0.47
N SER A 82 33.11 -18.37 -0.28
CA SER A 82 31.76 -17.89 -0.55
C SER A 82 30.97 -18.92 -1.37
N GLY A 83 29.73 -19.18 -0.95
CA GLY A 83 28.89 -20.24 -1.50
C GLY A 83 28.90 -21.52 -0.69
N CYS A 84 29.66 -21.58 0.41
CA CYS A 84 29.60 -22.67 1.39
C CYS A 84 28.64 -22.34 2.53
N ASP A 85 28.01 -23.38 3.09
CA ASP A 85 27.16 -23.31 4.26
C ASP A 85 27.52 -24.43 5.26
N TYR A 86 27.40 -24.14 6.55
CA TYR A 86 27.29 -25.19 7.57
C TYR A 86 25.87 -25.22 8.10
N ALA A 87 25.39 -26.41 8.46
CA ALA A 87 24.12 -26.58 9.12
C ALA A 87 24.25 -27.60 10.25
N LEU A 88 23.77 -27.26 11.45
CA LEU A 88 23.65 -28.18 12.58
C LEU A 88 22.17 -28.41 12.86
N PHE A 89 21.70 -29.64 12.67
CA PHE A 89 20.29 -30.01 12.85
C PHE A 89 20.17 -31.20 13.79
N LYS A 90 19.03 -31.32 14.46
CA LYS A 90 18.72 -32.53 15.23
C LYS A 90 18.76 -33.75 14.31
N ASP A 91 19.23 -34.87 14.82
CA ASP A 91 19.34 -36.08 14.02
C ASP A 91 17.97 -36.50 13.45
N GLY A 92 17.97 -36.92 12.19
CA GLY A 92 16.77 -37.23 11.42
C GLY A 92 16.01 -36.01 10.88
N ILE A 93 16.59 -34.80 10.92
CA ILE A 93 16.06 -33.62 10.23
C ILE A 93 17.08 -33.14 9.20
N GLU A 94 16.69 -33.12 7.93
CA GLU A 94 17.54 -32.59 6.87
C GLU A 94 17.46 -31.06 6.82
N PRO A 95 18.57 -30.34 6.57
CA PRO A 95 18.61 -28.88 6.50
C PRO A 95 18.03 -28.34 5.17
N MET A 96 16.80 -28.77 4.85
CA MET A 96 16.05 -28.38 3.67
C MET A 96 14.59 -28.05 4.04
N TRP A 97 13.95 -27.16 3.27
CA TRP A 97 12.57 -26.76 3.55
C TRP A 97 11.56 -27.87 3.19
N GLU A 98 11.94 -28.82 2.34
CA GLU A 98 11.10 -29.96 1.93
C GLU A 98 10.93 -31.00 3.04
N ASP A 99 11.85 -31.02 4.01
CA ASP A 99 11.77 -31.92 5.16
C ASP A 99 10.44 -31.73 5.91
N ALA A 100 9.80 -32.84 6.27
CA ALA A 100 8.48 -32.83 6.89
C ALA A 100 8.42 -32.01 8.18
N ARG A 101 9.53 -31.89 8.92
CA ARG A 101 9.66 -31.10 10.15
C ARG A 101 10.00 -29.63 9.89
N ASN A 102 10.44 -29.26 8.69
CA ASN A 102 10.78 -27.88 8.36
C ASN A 102 9.70 -27.19 7.50
N LYS A 103 8.91 -27.92 6.72
CA LYS A 103 8.01 -27.34 5.70
C LYS A 103 6.97 -26.34 6.22
N ARG A 104 6.46 -26.54 7.44
CA ARG A 104 5.50 -25.62 8.11
C ARG A 104 6.20 -24.57 8.99
N GLY A 105 7.51 -24.69 9.10
CA GLY A 105 8.33 -23.90 9.97
C GLY A 105 8.74 -22.56 9.39
N GLY A 106 9.75 -21.99 10.03
CA GLY A 106 10.37 -20.75 9.62
C GLY A 106 11.73 -20.57 10.28
N ARG A 107 12.33 -19.41 10.10
CA ARG A 107 13.67 -19.12 10.59
C ARG A 107 13.81 -17.71 11.14
N TRP A 108 14.49 -17.59 12.26
CA TRP A 108 15.03 -16.33 12.76
C TRP A 108 16.33 -16.01 12.02
N LEU A 109 16.45 -14.80 11.49
CA LEU A 109 17.58 -14.41 10.63
C LEU A 109 18.41 -13.28 11.25
N VAL A 110 19.70 -13.54 11.42
CA VAL A 110 20.73 -12.56 11.73
C VAL A 110 21.55 -12.34 10.46
N SER A 111 21.61 -11.09 9.98
CA SER A 111 22.40 -10.73 8.79
C SER A 111 23.60 -9.90 9.20
N LEU A 112 24.78 -10.29 8.71
CA LEU A 112 26.05 -9.62 8.95
C LEU A 112 26.57 -9.00 7.67
N ALA A 113 27.03 -7.76 7.76
CA ALA A 113 27.75 -7.12 6.68
C ALA A 113 29.12 -7.81 6.49
N LYS A 114 29.64 -7.81 5.26
CA LYS A 114 30.92 -8.48 4.93
C LYS A 114 32.07 -8.04 5.83
N GLN A 115 32.09 -6.77 6.25
CA GLN A 115 33.10 -6.21 7.14
C GLN A 115 33.12 -6.86 8.53
N GLN A 116 31.98 -7.40 8.99
CA GLN A 116 31.83 -8.02 10.30
C GLN A 116 32.24 -9.51 10.31
N ARG A 117 32.59 -10.09 9.16
CA ARG A 117 32.91 -11.52 9.03
C ARG A 117 34.06 -11.95 9.95
N HIS A 118 35.13 -11.16 9.99
CA HIS A 118 36.33 -11.51 10.73
C HIS A 118 36.28 -11.08 12.21
N THR A 119 35.25 -10.32 12.61
CA THR A 119 35.12 -9.80 13.98
C THR A 119 34.01 -10.49 14.76
N GLU A 120 32.86 -10.80 14.13
CA GLU A 120 31.66 -11.25 14.83
C GLU A 120 31.18 -12.65 14.41
N LEU A 121 31.44 -13.08 13.17
CA LEU A 121 30.76 -14.24 12.59
C LEU A 121 31.02 -15.54 13.37
N ASP A 122 32.28 -15.85 13.65
CA ASP A 122 32.65 -17.08 14.36
C ASP A 122 32.10 -17.10 15.79
N ARG A 123 32.12 -15.95 16.47
CA ARG A 123 31.54 -15.79 17.81
C ARG A 123 30.04 -16.04 17.79
N LEU A 124 29.31 -15.35 16.91
CA LEU A 124 27.85 -15.49 16.81
C LEU A 124 27.43 -16.89 16.36
N TRP A 125 28.22 -17.52 15.49
CA TRP A 125 27.97 -18.90 15.07
C TRP A 125 28.16 -19.87 16.23
N LEU A 126 29.27 -19.77 16.97
CA LEU A 126 29.50 -20.60 18.15
C LEU A 126 28.39 -20.41 19.19
N GLU A 127 28.02 -19.18 19.52
CA GLU A 127 26.92 -18.90 20.45
C GLU A 127 25.60 -19.52 19.98
N THR A 128 25.35 -19.51 18.67
CA THR A 128 24.17 -20.18 18.08
C THR A 128 24.23 -21.68 18.31
N LEU A 129 25.38 -22.32 18.03
CA LEU A 129 25.57 -23.75 18.26
C LEU A 129 25.39 -24.13 19.73
N LEU A 130 25.94 -23.32 20.64
CA LEU A 130 25.80 -23.52 22.10
C LEU A 130 24.35 -23.37 22.56
N CYS A 131 23.58 -22.43 21.98
CA CYS A 131 22.14 -22.33 22.26
C CYS A 131 21.38 -23.59 21.87
N LEU A 132 21.77 -24.22 20.76
CA LEU A 132 21.16 -25.45 20.24
C LEU A 132 21.49 -26.63 21.14
N ILE A 133 22.77 -26.99 21.26
CA ILE A 133 23.18 -28.20 22.00
C ILE A 133 22.92 -28.08 23.50
N GLY A 134 22.92 -26.85 24.04
CA GLY A 134 22.61 -26.57 25.43
C GLY A 134 21.12 -26.39 25.70
N GLU A 135 20.23 -26.61 24.73
CA GLU A 135 18.76 -26.51 24.85
C GLU A 135 18.31 -25.20 25.53
N SER A 136 18.94 -24.09 25.14
CA SER A 136 18.79 -22.80 25.82
C SER A 136 17.38 -22.18 25.71
N PHE A 137 16.49 -22.75 24.90
CA PHE A 137 15.13 -22.27 24.67
C PHE A 137 14.07 -22.94 25.57
N GLU A 138 14.52 -23.63 26.62
CA GLU A 138 13.66 -24.21 27.66
C GLU A 138 12.53 -25.08 27.07
N GLU A 139 11.28 -24.82 27.44
CA GLU A 139 10.09 -25.55 26.97
C GLU A 139 9.92 -25.53 25.44
N TYR A 140 10.47 -24.52 24.76
CA TYR A 140 10.39 -24.38 23.30
C TYR A 140 11.61 -24.97 22.57
N SER A 141 12.58 -25.58 23.27
CA SER A 141 13.73 -26.19 22.59
C SER A 141 13.34 -27.34 21.66
N GLN A 142 12.20 -28.00 21.92
CA GLN A 142 11.63 -29.02 21.02
C GLN A 142 11.15 -28.47 19.68
N GLU A 143 10.76 -27.19 19.65
CA GLU A 143 10.33 -26.49 18.43
C GLU A 143 11.51 -26.11 17.53
N VAL A 144 12.74 -26.10 18.03
CA VAL A 144 13.95 -25.81 17.24
C VAL A 144 14.39 -27.06 16.49
N CYS A 145 14.54 -26.92 15.17
CA CYS A 145 15.03 -27.98 14.28
C CYS A 145 16.55 -27.97 14.15
N GLY A 146 17.14 -26.78 14.06
CA GLY A 146 18.56 -26.61 13.78
C GLY A 146 18.93 -25.18 13.43
N ALA A 147 20.17 -24.98 12.99
CA ALA A 147 20.68 -23.69 12.56
C ALA A 147 21.57 -23.82 11.32
N VAL A 148 21.58 -22.78 10.49
CA VAL A 148 22.37 -22.68 9.26
C VAL A 148 23.17 -21.40 9.27
N ILE A 149 24.43 -21.47 8.85
CA ILE A 149 25.25 -20.31 8.52
C ILE A 149 25.54 -20.29 7.02
N ASN A 150 25.23 -19.18 6.36
CA ASN A 150 25.42 -18.99 4.94
C ASN A 150 26.52 -17.98 4.63
N ILE A 151 27.58 -18.42 3.94
CA ILE A 151 28.69 -17.56 3.55
C ILE A 151 28.46 -17.04 2.13
N ARG A 152 28.25 -15.73 1.97
CA ARG A 152 27.94 -15.13 0.65
C ARG A 152 28.83 -13.93 0.35
N THR A 153 28.84 -13.48 -0.90
CA THR A 153 29.71 -12.39 -1.36
C THR A 153 29.30 -11.02 -0.82
N LYS A 154 27.99 -10.82 -0.61
CA LYS A 154 27.39 -9.55 -0.17
C LYS A 154 27.25 -9.40 1.36
N GLY A 155 27.52 -10.47 2.12
CA GLY A 155 27.29 -10.53 3.57
C GLY A 155 26.82 -11.91 3.98
N ASP A 156 26.94 -12.22 5.27
CA ASP A 156 26.69 -13.55 5.82
C ASP A 156 25.39 -13.59 6.59
N LYS A 157 24.82 -14.77 6.72
CA LYS A 157 23.54 -14.96 7.43
C LYS A 157 23.64 -16.14 8.38
N ILE A 158 23.13 -15.96 9.59
CA ILE A 158 22.90 -17.05 10.54
C ILE A 158 21.39 -17.19 10.71
N ALA A 159 20.89 -18.41 10.63
CA ALA A 159 19.48 -18.71 10.71
C ALA A 159 19.20 -19.82 11.72
N VAL A 160 18.30 -19.60 12.68
CA VAL A 160 17.77 -20.65 13.57
C VAL A 160 16.40 -21.06 13.07
N TRP A 161 16.22 -22.35 12.79
CA TRP A 161 15.04 -22.93 12.17
C TRP A 161 14.10 -23.53 13.21
N THR A 162 12.82 -23.24 13.09
CA THR A 162 11.76 -23.78 13.95
C THR A 162 10.79 -24.63 13.15
N ARG A 163 10.12 -25.57 13.82
CA ARG A 163 9.21 -26.55 13.23
C ARG A 163 7.87 -25.97 12.80
N GLU A 164 7.32 -25.05 13.59
CA GLU A 164 6.00 -24.47 13.38
C GLU A 164 6.07 -22.94 13.39
N ALA A 165 5.69 -22.30 12.27
CA ALA A 165 5.70 -20.85 12.13
C ALA A 165 4.43 -20.18 12.68
N GLU A 166 3.36 -20.95 12.92
CA GLU A 166 2.10 -20.45 13.46
C GLU A 166 2.08 -20.39 14.99
N ASN A 167 2.97 -21.12 15.67
CA ASN A 167 3.15 -21.04 17.12
C ASN A 167 3.84 -19.71 17.52
N GLN A 168 3.06 -18.63 17.50
CA GLN A 168 3.57 -17.27 17.73
C GLN A 168 4.27 -17.12 19.08
N THR A 169 3.73 -17.72 20.15
CA THR A 169 4.29 -17.65 21.49
C THR A 169 5.68 -18.28 21.54
N GLY A 170 5.82 -19.51 21.03
CA GLY A 170 7.10 -20.21 21.00
C GLY A 170 8.11 -19.54 20.07
N VAL A 171 7.70 -19.14 18.87
CA VAL A 171 8.57 -18.45 17.91
C VAL A 171 9.12 -17.14 18.50
N LEU A 172 8.27 -16.34 19.15
CA LEU A 172 8.71 -15.08 19.78
C LEU A 172 9.61 -15.33 20.99
N TYR A 173 9.31 -16.34 21.81
CA TYR A 173 10.16 -16.71 22.95
C TYR A 173 11.56 -17.12 22.47
N ILE A 174 11.66 -18.03 21.50
CA ILE A 174 12.93 -18.47 20.89
C ILE A 174 13.72 -17.27 20.38
N GLY A 175 13.06 -16.34 19.68
CA GLY A 175 13.70 -15.13 19.15
C GLY A 175 14.27 -14.23 20.25
N ARG A 176 13.57 -14.08 21.38
CA ARG A 176 14.02 -13.27 22.53
C ARG A 176 15.25 -13.85 23.18
N VAL A 177 15.18 -15.15 23.53
CA VAL A 177 16.30 -15.85 24.14
C VAL A 177 17.50 -15.83 23.21
N TYR A 178 17.29 -16.11 21.91
CA TYR A 178 18.35 -16.10 20.92
C TYR A 178 19.03 -14.73 20.82
N LYS A 179 18.25 -13.65 20.70
CA LYS A 179 18.79 -12.28 20.64
C LYS A 179 19.60 -11.93 21.90
N GLY A 180 19.11 -12.33 23.08
CA GLY A 180 19.78 -12.12 24.35
C GLY A 180 21.10 -12.86 24.45
N ARG A 181 21.10 -14.17 24.10
CA ARG A 181 22.30 -15.02 24.12
C ARG A 181 23.40 -14.53 23.17
N LEU A 182 23.03 -14.05 21.98
CA LEU A 182 23.99 -13.49 21.04
C LEU A 182 24.62 -12.15 21.50
N GLY A 183 24.07 -11.52 22.54
CA GLY A 183 24.51 -10.21 23.01
C GLY A 183 24.27 -9.09 21.98
N LEU A 184 23.26 -9.26 21.12
CA LEU A 184 22.95 -8.26 20.10
C LEU A 184 22.42 -6.98 20.74
N SER A 185 22.86 -5.83 20.24
CA SER A 185 22.36 -4.52 20.68
C SER A 185 20.83 -4.47 20.65
N THR A 186 20.26 -3.74 21.61
CA THR A 186 18.82 -3.44 21.67
C THR A 186 18.28 -2.83 20.36
N LYS A 187 19.15 -2.10 19.64
CA LYS A 187 18.88 -1.49 18.32
C LYS A 187 18.88 -2.49 17.15
N THR A 188 19.53 -3.64 17.30
CA THR A 188 19.64 -4.65 16.24
C THR A 188 18.29 -5.33 16.06
N VAL A 189 17.77 -5.28 14.85
CA VAL A 189 16.51 -5.92 14.49
C VAL A 189 16.79 -7.29 13.88
N ILE A 190 16.22 -8.35 14.46
CA ILE A 190 16.19 -9.68 13.84
C ILE A 190 14.78 -9.96 13.33
N GLY A 191 14.68 -10.63 12.18
CA GLY A 191 13.41 -10.93 11.53
C GLY A 191 13.16 -12.43 11.47
N TYR A 192 11.89 -12.82 11.59
CA TYR A 192 11.45 -14.20 11.38
C TYR A 192 10.77 -14.36 10.02
N GLN A 193 11.15 -15.38 9.27
CA GLN A 193 10.62 -15.67 7.94
C GLN A 193 10.03 -17.08 7.89
N ALA A 194 8.77 -17.22 7.49
CA ALA A 194 8.19 -18.55 7.25
C ALA A 194 8.82 -19.20 6.02
N HIS A 195 9.01 -20.52 6.04
CA HIS A 195 9.62 -21.24 4.93
C HIS A 195 8.74 -21.20 3.67
N ALA A 196 7.41 -21.32 3.82
CA ALA A 196 6.46 -21.23 2.71
C ALA A 196 6.56 -19.91 1.92
N ASP A 197 6.77 -18.78 2.61
CA ASP A 197 6.93 -17.45 1.99
C ASP A 197 8.28 -17.29 1.28
N THR A 198 9.30 -18.00 1.75
CA THR A 198 10.67 -17.92 1.23
C THR A 198 10.90 -18.88 0.07
N ALA A 199 10.21 -20.01 0.03
CA ALA A 199 10.32 -21.00 -1.04
C ALA A 199 9.76 -20.50 -2.38
N THR A 200 8.76 -19.61 -2.34
CA THR A 200 8.06 -19.09 -3.54
C THR A 200 8.58 -17.73 -4.03
N LYS A 201 9.38 -17.02 -3.23
CA LYS A 201 9.85 -15.66 -3.51
C LYS A 201 11.36 -15.57 -3.39
N SER A 202 12.01 -14.77 -4.24
CA SER A 202 13.43 -14.47 -4.05
C SER A 202 13.65 -13.78 -2.69
N ASN A 203 14.79 -14.02 -2.03
CA ASN A 203 15.10 -13.51 -0.68
C ASN A 203 14.93 -11.98 -0.48
N ILE A 204 14.82 -11.19 -1.57
CA ILE A 204 14.60 -9.73 -1.54
C ILE A 204 13.10 -9.41 -1.36
N LEU A 205 12.20 -10.31 -1.77
CA LEU A 205 10.73 -10.16 -1.75
C LEU A 205 10.05 -10.88 -0.57
N ALA A 206 10.78 -11.67 0.20
CA ALA A 206 10.25 -12.34 1.39
C ALA A 206 10.01 -11.33 2.52
N LYS A 207 8.76 -11.19 2.97
CA LYS A 207 8.37 -10.31 4.09
C LYS A 207 8.64 -11.02 5.42
N ASN A 208 9.09 -10.28 6.43
CA ASN A 208 9.25 -10.82 7.78
C ASN A 208 7.86 -10.97 8.43
N LYS A 209 7.58 -12.16 8.98
CA LYS A 209 6.35 -12.45 9.75
C LYS A 209 6.42 -11.86 11.17
N PHE A 210 7.59 -11.89 11.79
CA PHE A 210 7.86 -11.26 13.10
C PHE A 210 9.16 -10.45 13.06
N VAL A 211 9.24 -9.40 13.88
CA VAL A 211 10.41 -8.49 13.96
C VAL A 211 10.69 -8.19 15.44
N LEU A 212 11.91 -8.43 15.90
CA LEU A 212 12.29 -8.24 17.31
C LEU A 212 13.27 -7.06 17.49
N LEU A 213 12.72 -5.87 17.77
CA LEU A 213 13.43 -4.75 18.40
C LEU A 213 13.22 -4.85 19.93
N CYS A 214 14.17 -4.40 20.76
CA CYS A 214 14.07 -4.45 22.23
C CYS A 214 12.64 -4.15 22.72
N LEU A 215 12.03 -5.06 23.49
CA LEU A 215 10.63 -4.97 23.87
C LEU A 215 10.42 -3.73 24.76
N ILE A 216 9.82 -2.70 24.19
CA ILE A 216 9.04 -1.78 25.00
C ILE A 216 7.87 -2.64 25.50
N GLY A 217 7.89 -3.05 26.77
CA GLY A 217 6.92 -4.02 27.30
C GLY A 217 7.26 -4.56 28.68
N GLU A 218 8.50 -4.99 28.92
CA GLU A 218 8.88 -5.76 30.13
C GLU A 218 8.72 -4.99 31.45
N SER A 219 8.62 -3.66 31.42
CA SER A 219 8.36 -2.85 32.61
C SER A 219 6.87 -2.73 32.97
N PHE A 220 5.97 -3.32 32.17
CA PHE A 220 4.51 -3.17 32.29
C PHE A 220 3.79 -4.43 32.78
N GLU A 221 4.53 -5.39 33.34
CA GLU A 221 4.02 -6.58 34.05
C GLU A 221 2.91 -7.32 33.28
N GLU A 222 1.70 -7.46 33.83
CA GLU A 222 0.58 -8.19 33.22
C GLU A 222 0.14 -7.63 31.86
N TYR A 223 0.45 -6.36 31.55
CA TYR A 223 0.17 -5.73 30.26
C TYR A 223 1.41 -5.63 29.35
N SER A 224 2.49 -6.36 29.67
CA SER A 224 3.71 -6.37 28.84
C SER A 224 3.45 -6.81 27.39
N GLN A 225 2.46 -7.69 27.18
CA GLN A 225 2.09 -8.15 25.85
C GLN A 225 1.31 -7.10 25.04
N GLU A 226 0.72 -6.12 25.72
CA GLU A 226 -0.01 -5.04 25.08
C GLU A 226 0.91 -3.97 24.53
N VAL A 227 2.15 -3.85 24.99
CA VAL A 227 3.06 -2.84 24.45
C VAL A 227 3.76 -3.40 23.22
N CYS A 228 3.57 -2.72 22.09
CA CYS A 228 4.07 -3.17 20.79
C CYS A 228 5.29 -2.37 20.31
N GLY A 229 5.57 -1.21 20.91
CA GLY A 229 6.71 -0.39 20.53
C GLY A 229 6.82 0.92 21.31
N ALA A 230 7.89 1.66 21.05
CA ALA A 230 8.00 3.08 21.39
C ALA A 230 8.72 3.82 20.27
N VAL A 231 8.36 5.07 20.08
CA VAL A 231 8.94 5.95 19.08
C VAL A 231 9.37 7.25 19.74
N ILE A 232 10.59 7.67 19.44
CA ILE A 232 11.09 9.00 19.76
C ILE A 232 11.09 9.81 18.46
N ASN A 233 10.37 10.93 18.47
CA ASN A 233 10.26 11.84 17.35
C ASN A 233 10.98 13.14 17.72
N ILE A 234 12.20 13.30 17.19
CA ILE A 234 13.06 14.46 17.46
C ILE A 234 12.58 15.65 16.63
N ARG A 235 12.25 16.78 17.25
CA ARG A 235 11.66 17.95 16.57
C ARG A 235 12.26 19.25 17.06
N THR A 236 12.28 20.25 16.19
CA THR A 236 12.76 21.62 16.49
C THR A 236 11.98 22.34 17.60
N LYS A 237 10.75 21.91 17.90
CA LYS A 237 9.89 22.46 18.95
C LYS A 237 9.76 21.56 20.19
N GLY A 238 10.65 20.58 20.34
CA GLY A 238 10.67 19.65 21.46
C GLY A 238 10.34 18.22 21.03
N ASP A 239 11.10 17.29 21.60
CA ASP A 239 11.02 15.86 21.27
C ASP A 239 9.76 15.23 21.84
N LYS A 240 9.19 14.28 21.10
CA LYS A 240 8.05 13.48 21.56
C LYS A 240 8.46 12.04 21.74
N ILE A 241 8.19 11.48 22.91
CA ILE A 241 8.35 10.05 23.20
C ILE A 241 6.93 9.46 23.29
N ALA A 242 6.68 8.41 22.52
CA ALA A 242 5.39 7.71 22.50
C ALA A 242 5.63 6.22 22.75
N VAL A 243 4.76 5.59 23.54
CA VAL A 243 4.68 4.14 23.74
C VAL A 243 3.42 3.66 23.01
N TRP A 244 3.53 2.60 22.24
CA TRP A 244 2.45 2.06 21.41
C TRP A 244 1.85 0.82 22.05
N THR A 245 0.52 0.75 22.07
CA THR A 245 -0.22 -0.43 22.55
C THR A 245 -0.80 -1.23 21.37
N ARG A 246 -0.99 -2.54 21.57
CA ARG A 246 -1.47 -3.53 20.59
C ARG A 246 -2.95 -3.34 20.34
N GLU A 247 -3.72 -3.16 21.41
CA GLU A 247 -5.17 -2.98 21.37
C GLU A 247 -5.52 -1.61 21.97
N ALA A 248 -6.40 -0.88 21.29
CA ALA A 248 -6.85 0.44 21.77
C ALA A 248 -8.11 0.37 22.64
N GLU A 249 -8.84 -0.74 22.54
CA GLU A 249 -10.10 -0.95 23.26
C GLU A 249 -9.88 -1.42 24.71
N ASN A 250 -8.70 -1.95 25.04
CA ASN A 250 -8.37 -2.28 26.43
C ASN A 250 -7.98 -1.03 27.24
N GLN A 251 -8.99 -0.28 27.67
CA GLN A 251 -8.82 0.94 28.45
C GLN A 251 -8.04 0.71 29.76
N THR A 252 -8.22 -0.44 30.40
CA THR A 252 -7.58 -0.79 31.67
C THR A 252 -6.07 -0.96 31.50
N GLY A 253 -5.65 -1.71 30.47
CA GLY A 253 -4.24 -1.91 30.15
C GLY A 253 -3.55 -0.63 29.71
N VAL A 254 -4.21 0.16 28.85
CA VAL A 254 -3.72 1.48 28.42
C VAL A 254 -3.49 2.43 29.61
N LEU A 255 -4.43 2.49 30.55
CA LEU A 255 -4.31 3.33 31.75
C LEU A 255 -3.20 2.84 32.69
N TYR A 256 -3.05 1.52 32.85
CA TYR A 256 -1.98 0.92 33.64
C TYR A 256 -0.60 1.26 33.05
N ILE A 257 -0.43 1.01 31.76
CA ILE A 257 0.79 1.34 31.00
C ILE A 257 1.13 2.83 31.15
N GLY A 258 0.14 3.71 31.00
CA GLY A 258 0.31 5.16 31.19
C GLY A 258 0.78 5.54 32.61
N ARG A 259 0.23 4.93 33.66
CA ARG A 259 0.63 5.17 35.06
C ARG A 259 2.06 4.70 35.33
N VAL A 260 2.38 3.47 34.92
CA VAL A 260 3.72 2.90 35.10
C VAL A 260 4.76 3.71 34.32
N TYR A 261 4.45 4.09 33.08
CA TYR A 261 5.31 4.92 32.24
C TYR A 261 5.57 6.29 32.88
N LYS A 262 4.52 6.95 33.40
CA LYS A 262 4.62 8.23 34.11
C LYS A 262 5.49 8.13 35.37
N GLY A 263 5.28 7.09 36.17
CA GLY A 263 6.02 6.84 37.41
C GLY A 263 7.50 6.60 37.15
N ARG A 264 7.85 5.84 36.11
CA ARG A 264 9.24 5.53 35.75
C ARG A 264 10.00 6.74 35.19
N LEU A 265 9.31 7.67 34.53
CA LEU A 265 9.90 8.93 34.07
C LEU A 265 10.00 10.02 35.15
N GLY A 266 9.51 9.76 36.37
CA GLY A 266 9.54 10.73 37.47
C GLY A 266 8.68 11.99 37.19
N LEU A 267 7.67 11.88 36.33
CA LEU A 267 6.83 13.02 35.94
C LEU A 267 5.81 13.37 37.05
N SER A 268 5.61 14.66 37.29
CA SER A 268 4.64 15.18 38.27
C SER A 268 3.23 14.63 38.04
N THR A 269 2.46 14.47 39.13
CA THR A 269 1.04 14.07 39.07
C THR A 269 0.20 15.00 38.20
N LYS A 270 0.60 16.26 38.04
CA LYS A 270 -0.07 17.26 37.17
C LYS A 270 0.22 17.08 35.67
N THR A 271 1.26 16.34 35.28
CA THR A 271 1.62 16.15 33.87
C THR A 271 0.67 15.14 33.22
N VAL A 272 -0.12 15.59 32.24
CA VAL A 272 -1.06 14.74 31.50
C VAL A 272 -0.32 14.03 30.36
N ILE A 273 -0.34 12.69 30.36
CA ILE A 273 0.13 11.88 29.24
C ILE A 273 -1.09 11.58 28.38
N GLY A 274 -1.07 12.01 27.12
CA GLY A 274 -2.15 11.73 26.18
C GLY A 274 -2.04 10.32 25.62
N TYR A 275 -3.19 9.64 25.46
CA TYR A 275 -3.32 8.40 24.70
C TYR A 275 -4.01 8.68 23.37
N GLN A 276 -3.58 8.02 22.30
CA GLN A 276 -4.20 8.15 20.98
C GLN A 276 -4.12 6.81 20.23
N ALA A 277 -5.26 6.29 19.78
CA ALA A 277 -5.29 5.02 19.05
C ALA A 277 -4.62 5.15 17.67
N HIS A 278 -4.03 4.07 17.15
CA HIS A 278 -3.46 4.07 15.81
C HIS A 278 -4.52 4.25 14.71
N ALA A 279 -5.75 3.76 14.92
CA ALA A 279 -6.91 4.05 14.06
C ALA A 279 -7.16 5.56 13.96
N ASP A 280 -7.07 6.28 15.09
CA ASP A 280 -7.19 7.75 15.17
C ASP A 280 -5.97 8.49 14.63
N THR A 281 -4.84 7.80 14.47
CA THR A 281 -3.57 8.37 13.99
C THR A 281 -3.43 8.21 12.49
N ALA A 282 -3.85 7.06 11.92
CA ALA A 282 -4.07 6.90 10.49
C ALA A 282 -5.19 7.83 9.98
N THR A 283 -6.14 8.22 10.84
CA THR A 283 -7.09 9.29 10.52
C THR A 283 -6.52 10.71 10.63
N LYS A 284 -5.36 10.95 11.28
CA LYS A 284 -4.78 12.30 11.49
C LYS A 284 -3.46 12.59 10.75
N SER A 285 -2.65 11.59 10.39
CA SER A 285 -1.38 11.79 9.68
C SER A 285 -1.56 11.84 8.15
N ASN A 286 -2.24 12.88 7.68
CA ASN A 286 -2.03 13.52 6.37
C ASN A 286 -3.20 14.49 6.12
N ILE A 287 -3.17 15.66 6.76
CA ILE A 287 -4.12 16.74 6.44
C ILE A 287 -4.10 17.03 4.93
N LEU A 288 -2.92 16.93 4.28
CA LEU A 288 -2.78 17.15 2.84
C LEU A 288 -3.31 15.99 1.97
N ALA A 289 -3.15 14.72 2.39
CA ALA A 289 -3.64 13.57 1.60
C ALA A 289 -5.13 13.26 1.84
N LYS A 290 -5.71 13.72 2.95
CA LYS A 290 -7.15 13.61 3.27
C LYS A 290 -8.00 14.70 2.61
N ASN A 291 -7.37 15.80 2.23
CA ASN A 291 -8.06 16.95 1.63
C ASN A 291 -8.20 16.84 0.11
N LYS A 292 -7.94 15.69 -0.54
CA LYS A 292 -8.02 15.59 -2.00
C LYS A 292 -9.39 16.00 -2.56
N PHE A 293 -10.50 15.61 -1.90
CA PHE A 293 -11.85 16.00 -2.31
C PHE A 293 -12.17 17.47 -2.05
N VAL A 294 -11.70 18.03 -0.92
CA VAL A 294 -11.89 19.46 -0.60
C VAL A 294 -11.05 20.35 -1.52
N VAL A 295 -9.82 19.95 -1.82
CA VAL A 295 -8.93 20.66 -2.75
C VAL A 295 -9.49 20.59 -4.17
N LEU A 296 -10.01 19.44 -4.60
CA LEU A 296 -10.65 19.30 -5.91
C LEU A 296 -11.93 20.15 -5.99
N GLY A 297 -12.79 20.12 -4.96
CA GLY A 297 -13.99 20.96 -4.89
C GLY A 297 -13.67 22.46 -4.88
N ALA A 298 -12.68 22.88 -4.07
CA ALA A 298 -12.21 24.25 -4.03
C ALA A 298 -11.59 24.71 -5.35
N LEU A 299 -10.92 23.81 -6.08
CA LEU A 299 -10.40 24.08 -7.43
C LEU A 299 -11.56 24.30 -8.43
N PHE A 300 -12.58 23.42 -8.44
CA PHE A 300 -13.76 23.59 -9.29
C PHE A 300 -14.52 24.88 -8.95
N LEU A 301 -14.65 25.22 -7.67
CA LEU A 301 -15.22 26.50 -7.24
C LEU A 301 -14.38 27.69 -7.69
N ALA A 302 -13.05 27.63 -7.53
CA ALA A 302 -12.17 28.70 -7.96
C ALA A 302 -12.23 28.89 -9.48
N ILE A 303 -12.31 27.80 -10.26
CA ILE A 303 -12.49 27.85 -11.72
C ILE A 303 -13.86 28.46 -12.06
N GLY A 304 -14.95 28.04 -11.39
CA GLY A 304 -16.29 28.59 -11.61
C GLY A 304 -16.40 30.06 -11.22
N LEU A 305 -15.78 30.47 -10.11
CA LEU A 305 -15.73 31.86 -9.65
C LEU A 305 -14.80 32.72 -10.49
N TRP A 306 -13.71 32.16 -11.02
CA TRP A 306 -12.83 32.85 -11.97
C TRP A 306 -13.55 33.06 -13.30
N ALA A 307 -14.17 32.02 -13.85
CA ALA A 307 -15.03 32.13 -15.03
C ALA A 307 -16.17 33.12 -14.81
N TRP A 308 -16.78 33.14 -13.61
CA TRP A 308 -17.80 34.13 -13.25
C TRP A 308 -17.25 35.55 -13.05
N GLY A 309 -16.05 35.70 -12.50
CA GLY A 309 -15.38 37.01 -12.38
C GLY A 309 -15.01 37.58 -13.73
N GLU A 310 -14.60 36.71 -14.66
CA GLU A 310 -14.46 37.05 -16.08
C GLU A 310 -15.81 37.20 -16.80
N LYS A 311 -16.97 36.88 -16.20
CA LYS A 311 -18.30 37.19 -16.79
C LYS A 311 -18.62 38.69 -16.90
N GLY A 312 -17.69 39.59 -16.57
CA GLY A 312 -17.64 40.88 -17.26
C GLY A 312 -17.63 40.76 -18.80
N VAL A 313 -17.30 39.57 -19.32
CA VAL A 313 -17.17 39.17 -20.73
C VAL A 313 -18.35 38.31 -21.24
N LEU A 314 -19.18 37.70 -20.36
CA LEU A 314 -20.23 36.73 -20.72
C LEU A 314 -21.67 37.18 -20.42
N SER A 315 -21.89 38.48 -20.16
CA SER A 315 -23.18 39.01 -19.68
C SER A 315 -24.36 38.81 -20.64
N ASN A 316 -24.12 38.59 -21.93
CA ASN A 316 -25.17 38.48 -22.95
C ASN A 316 -25.76 37.07 -23.15
N ILE A 317 -25.13 36.01 -22.63
CA ILE A 317 -25.70 34.65 -22.68
C ILE A 317 -26.93 34.51 -21.75
N SER A 318 -27.02 35.39 -20.74
CA SER A 318 -28.19 35.49 -19.84
C SER A 318 -29.44 36.03 -20.54
N ALA A 319 -29.30 36.75 -21.65
CA ALA A 319 -30.43 37.30 -22.42
C ALA A 319 -31.06 36.29 -23.40
N LEU A 320 -30.37 35.17 -23.68
CA LEU A 320 -30.79 34.14 -24.65
C LEU A 320 -31.42 32.90 -24.00
N THR A 321 -31.33 32.78 -22.67
CA THR A 321 -31.95 31.68 -21.91
C THR A 321 -33.30 32.10 -21.33
N ASP A 322 -34.30 32.31 -22.22
CA ASP A 322 -35.72 32.48 -21.83
C ASP A 322 -36.30 31.22 -21.13
N LEU A 323 -35.50 30.16 -21.01
CA LEU A 323 -35.61 29.07 -20.05
C LEU A 323 -34.67 29.35 -18.87
N GLY A 324 -35.18 30.10 -17.88
CA GLY A 324 -34.39 30.65 -16.77
C GLY A 324 -33.49 29.64 -16.05
N GLY A 325 -32.18 29.70 -16.32
CA GLY A 325 -31.15 29.16 -15.42
C GLY A 325 -30.10 28.22 -16.00
N LEU A 326 -30.08 27.91 -17.30
CA LEU A 326 -29.10 26.97 -17.90
C LEU A 326 -27.88 27.66 -18.51
N ASP A 327 -27.26 28.57 -17.78
CA ASP A 327 -25.92 29.04 -18.13
C ASP A 327 -24.91 27.98 -17.65
N PRO A 328 -24.12 27.34 -18.55
CA PRO A 328 -23.19 26.27 -18.18
C PRO A 328 -22.24 26.67 -17.06
N VAL A 329 -21.84 27.94 -16.99
CA VAL A 329 -20.96 28.44 -15.93
C VAL A 329 -21.69 28.49 -14.58
N TRP A 330 -22.98 28.86 -14.56
CA TRP A 330 -23.79 28.78 -13.33
C TRP A 330 -23.94 27.35 -12.83
N LEU A 331 -24.11 26.38 -13.73
CA LEU A 331 -24.15 24.95 -13.40
C LEU A 331 -22.84 24.52 -12.71
N PHE A 332 -21.67 24.87 -13.26
CA PHE A 332 -20.38 24.56 -12.65
C PHE A 332 -20.19 25.22 -11.27
N VAL A 333 -20.64 26.47 -11.08
CA VAL A 333 -20.58 27.16 -9.79
C VAL A 333 -21.45 26.49 -8.74
N VAL A 334 -22.70 26.16 -9.08
CA VAL A 334 -23.63 25.51 -8.15
C VAL A 334 -23.15 24.11 -7.77
N VAL A 335 -22.77 23.28 -8.75
CA VAL A 335 -22.26 21.93 -8.51
C VAL A 335 -20.97 21.97 -7.70
N GLY A 336 -20.01 22.82 -8.09
CA GLY A 336 -18.76 23.01 -7.35
C GLY A 336 -18.99 23.49 -5.91
N GLY A 337 -19.97 24.37 -5.70
CA GLY A 337 -20.37 24.87 -4.39
C GLY A 337 -20.89 23.77 -3.49
N ILE A 338 -21.85 22.99 -3.98
CA ILE A 338 -22.40 21.84 -3.24
C ILE A 338 -21.28 20.84 -2.91
N MET A 339 -20.45 20.47 -3.90
CA MET A 339 -19.33 19.55 -3.68
C MET A 339 -18.35 20.05 -2.63
N SER A 340 -18.05 21.35 -2.60
CA SER A 340 -17.13 21.94 -1.62
C SER A 340 -17.70 21.98 -0.22
N VAL A 341 -18.98 22.33 -0.06
CA VAL A 341 -19.67 22.33 1.24
C VAL A 341 -19.74 20.90 1.79
N LEU A 342 -20.11 19.92 0.96
CA LEU A 342 -20.15 18.52 1.38
C LEU A 342 -18.78 17.95 1.68
N GLY A 343 -17.77 18.26 0.85
CA GLY A 343 -16.38 17.89 1.11
C GLY A 343 -15.88 18.46 2.43
N PHE A 344 -16.13 19.74 2.70
CA PHE A 344 -15.77 20.38 3.96
C PHE A 344 -16.49 19.73 5.15
N ALA A 345 -17.80 19.53 5.06
CA ALA A 345 -18.59 18.90 6.12
C ALA A 345 -18.13 17.47 6.42
N GLY A 346 -17.89 16.65 5.38
CA GLY A 346 -17.40 15.28 5.53
C GLY A 346 -15.99 15.23 6.14
N CYS A 347 -15.05 16.04 5.64
CA CYS A 347 -13.68 16.05 6.12
C CYS A 347 -13.55 16.60 7.56
N ILE A 348 -14.14 17.77 7.84
CA ILE A 348 -14.10 18.36 9.19
C ILE A 348 -14.93 17.53 10.16
N GLY A 349 -16.07 17.01 9.73
CA GLY A 349 -16.89 16.09 10.51
C GLY A 349 -16.10 14.87 10.99
N ALA A 350 -15.32 14.25 10.08
CA ALA A 350 -14.46 13.12 10.44
C ALA A 350 -13.26 13.54 11.33
N LEU A 351 -12.57 14.63 10.99
CA LEU A 351 -11.36 15.08 11.73
C LEU A 351 -11.65 15.58 13.14
N ARG A 352 -12.82 16.21 13.34
CA ARG A 352 -13.26 16.77 14.63
C ARG A 352 -14.21 15.83 15.37
N GLU A 353 -14.46 14.63 14.83
CA GLU A 353 -15.41 13.66 15.38
C GLU A 353 -16.78 14.33 15.67
N ASN A 354 -17.19 15.26 14.79
CA ASN A 354 -18.39 16.05 14.95
C ASN A 354 -19.58 15.35 14.27
N THR A 355 -20.39 14.69 15.08
CA THR A 355 -21.58 13.94 14.62
C THR A 355 -22.60 14.79 13.86
N PHE A 356 -22.72 16.10 14.13
CA PHE A 356 -23.65 16.97 13.39
C PHE A 356 -23.22 17.14 11.94
N LEU A 357 -21.93 17.44 11.70
CA LEU A 357 -21.37 17.59 10.35
C LEU A 357 -21.40 16.28 9.57
N LEU A 358 -21.11 15.14 10.21
CA LEU A 358 -21.19 13.81 9.57
C LEU A 358 -22.62 13.42 9.20
N LYS A 359 -23.61 13.76 10.04
CA LYS A 359 -25.03 13.57 9.72
C LYS A 359 -25.48 14.47 8.57
N PHE A 360 -25.07 15.75 8.58
CA PHE A 360 -25.33 16.66 7.47
C PHE A 360 -24.78 16.09 6.16
N PHE A 361 -23.50 15.70 6.14
CA PHE A 361 -22.87 15.09 4.96
C PHE A 361 -23.61 13.85 4.44
N SER A 362 -23.94 12.91 5.33
CA SER A 362 -24.63 11.66 4.92
C SER A 362 -26.07 11.88 4.44
N VAL A 363 -26.83 12.80 5.05
CA VAL A 363 -28.20 13.13 4.61
C VAL A 363 -28.17 13.73 3.20
N PHE A 364 -27.28 14.70 2.95
CA PHE A 364 -27.20 15.34 1.64
C PHE A 364 -26.67 14.42 0.54
N LEU A 365 -25.71 13.53 0.84
CA LEU A 365 -25.33 12.47 -0.10
C LEU A 365 -26.50 11.55 -0.43
N GLY A 366 -27.33 11.20 0.57
CA GLY A 366 -28.53 10.41 0.36
C GLY A 366 -29.54 11.13 -0.55
N LEU A 367 -29.76 12.44 -0.34
CA LEU A 367 -30.63 13.24 -1.21
C LEU A 367 -30.12 13.28 -2.66
N ILE A 368 -28.82 13.48 -2.85
CA ILE A 368 -28.20 13.48 -4.19
C ILE A 368 -28.37 12.12 -4.86
N PHE A 369 -28.16 11.02 -4.13
CA PHE A 369 -28.36 9.66 -4.65
C PHE A 369 -29.79 9.44 -5.17
N PHE A 370 -30.81 9.85 -4.41
CA PHE A 370 -32.20 9.71 -4.85
C PHE A 370 -32.53 10.63 -6.03
N LEU A 371 -31.96 11.84 -6.08
CA LEU A 371 -32.11 12.74 -7.23
C LEU A 371 -31.44 12.17 -8.48
N GLU A 372 -30.28 11.54 -8.37
CA GLU A 372 -29.57 10.90 -9.47
C GLU A 372 -30.38 9.72 -10.02
N LEU A 373 -30.93 8.87 -9.14
CA LEU A 373 -31.82 7.78 -9.52
C LEU A 373 -33.08 8.30 -10.23
N ALA A 374 -33.74 9.30 -9.65
CA ALA A 374 -34.94 9.90 -10.22
C ALA A 374 -34.66 10.51 -11.60
N THR A 375 -33.54 11.24 -11.74
CA THR A 375 -33.13 11.84 -13.01
C THR A 375 -32.84 10.75 -14.05
N GLY A 376 -32.13 9.68 -13.69
CA GLY A 376 -31.87 8.55 -14.60
C GLY A 376 -33.16 7.89 -15.11
N ILE A 377 -34.15 7.69 -14.23
CA ILE A 377 -35.47 7.15 -14.61
C ILE A 377 -36.21 8.14 -15.53
N LEU A 378 -36.24 9.43 -15.17
CA LEU A 378 -36.93 10.46 -15.94
C LEU A 378 -36.35 10.60 -17.36
N VAL A 379 -35.02 10.55 -17.52
CA VAL A 379 -34.37 10.61 -18.83
C VAL A 379 -34.79 9.44 -19.72
N PHE A 380 -34.90 8.24 -19.15
CA PHE A 380 -35.34 7.07 -19.89
C PHE A 380 -36.84 7.15 -20.27
N VAL A 381 -37.69 7.59 -19.35
CA VAL A 381 -39.15 7.69 -19.55
C VAL A 381 -39.51 8.79 -20.55
N PHE A 382 -38.82 9.94 -20.51
CA PHE A 382 -39.14 11.13 -21.31
C PHE A 382 -38.17 11.37 -22.47
N LYS A 383 -37.56 10.32 -23.02
CA LYS A 383 -36.57 10.41 -24.10
C LYS A 383 -37.04 11.23 -25.32
N ASP A 384 -38.30 11.07 -25.73
CA ASP A 384 -38.84 11.72 -26.93
C ASP A 384 -39.07 13.22 -26.68
N TRP A 385 -39.57 13.56 -25.49
CA TRP A 385 -39.70 14.96 -25.06
C TRP A 385 -38.33 15.64 -24.95
N ILE A 386 -37.32 14.95 -24.41
CA ILE A 386 -35.93 15.45 -24.34
C ILE A 386 -35.38 15.70 -25.73
N ARG A 387 -35.62 14.78 -26.68
CA ARG A 387 -35.23 14.95 -28.08
C ARG A 387 -35.85 16.20 -28.70
N ASP A 388 -37.14 16.46 -28.47
CA ASP A 388 -37.80 17.65 -28.98
C ASP A 388 -37.27 18.94 -28.35
N GLN A 389 -37.02 18.94 -27.03
CA GLN A 389 -36.38 20.07 -26.35
C GLN A 389 -34.97 20.32 -26.89
N LEU A 390 -34.18 19.28 -27.16
CA LEU A 390 -32.84 19.41 -27.73
C LEU A 390 -32.90 19.99 -29.16
N ASN A 391 -33.87 19.56 -29.97
CA ASN A 391 -34.08 20.14 -31.30
C ASN A 391 -34.44 21.63 -31.23
N LEU A 392 -35.35 22.01 -30.32
CA LEU A 392 -35.73 23.41 -30.11
C LEU A 392 -34.55 24.25 -29.63
N PHE A 393 -33.78 23.72 -28.69
CA PHE A 393 -32.57 24.35 -28.17
C PHE A 393 -31.57 24.61 -29.30
N ILE A 394 -31.17 23.59 -30.06
CA ILE A 394 -30.19 23.77 -31.15
C ILE A 394 -30.73 24.73 -32.21
N ASN A 395 -32.01 24.63 -32.59
CA ASN A 395 -32.59 25.51 -33.60
C ASN A 395 -32.63 26.99 -33.15
N ASN A 396 -32.89 27.26 -31.87
CA ASN A 396 -32.83 28.63 -31.35
C ASN A 396 -31.40 29.17 -31.32
N ASN A 397 -30.43 28.32 -30.98
CA ASN A 397 -29.01 28.67 -31.01
C ASN A 397 -28.49 28.87 -32.45
N VAL A 398 -28.97 28.09 -33.42
CA VAL A 398 -28.67 28.28 -34.85
C VAL A 398 -29.17 29.65 -35.35
N LYS A 399 -30.36 30.11 -34.90
CA LYS A 399 -30.85 31.46 -35.24
C LYS A 399 -29.87 32.56 -34.80
N ALA A 400 -29.31 32.43 -33.59
CA ALA A 400 -28.41 33.40 -32.99
C ALA A 400 -26.90 33.15 -33.27
N TYR A 401 -26.57 32.20 -34.15
CA TYR A 401 -25.20 31.71 -34.36
C TYR A 401 -24.13 32.80 -34.65
N ARG A 402 -24.50 33.89 -35.34
CA ARG A 402 -23.58 35.00 -35.66
C ARG A 402 -23.64 36.16 -34.65
N ASP A 403 -24.56 36.11 -33.70
CA ASP A 403 -24.79 37.20 -32.74
C ASP A 403 -23.79 37.14 -31.58
N ASP A 404 -23.25 35.96 -31.28
CA ASP A 404 -22.29 35.72 -30.20
C ASP A 404 -21.17 34.76 -30.64
N ILE A 405 -19.92 35.16 -30.44
CA ILE A 405 -18.72 34.38 -30.80
C ILE A 405 -18.59 33.08 -30.00
N ASP A 406 -19.04 33.09 -28.74
CA ASP A 406 -18.96 31.93 -27.86
C ASP A 406 -20.00 30.88 -28.27
N LEU A 407 -21.19 31.34 -28.66
CA LEU A 407 -22.21 30.47 -29.23
C LEU A 407 -21.75 29.87 -30.56
N GLN A 408 -21.07 30.68 -31.39
CA GLN A 408 -20.49 30.24 -32.63
C GLN A 408 -19.49 29.09 -32.40
N ASN A 409 -18.52 29.29 -31.49
CA ASN A 409 -17.50 28.30 -31.14
C ASN A 409 -18.12 26.99 -30.59
N LEU A 410 -19.18 27.10 -29.79
CA LEU A 410 -19.87 25.94 -29.22
C LEU A 410 -20.58 25.10 -30.29
N ILE A 411 -21.29 25.75 -31.21
CA ILE A 411 -21.96 25.07 -32.32
C ILE A 411 -20.95 24.46 -33.27
N ASP A 412 -19.88 25.19 -33.59
CA ASP A 412 -18.80 24.71 -34.46
C ASP A 412 -18.13 23.46 -33.87
N PHE A 413 -17.81 23.48 -32.58
CA PHE A 413 -17.27 22.33 -31.86
C PHE A 413 -18.21 21.13 -31.90
N ALA A 414 -19.51 21.33 -31.64
CA ALA A 414 -20.49 20.25 -31.64
C ALA A 414 -20.64 19.60 -33.04
N GLN A 415 -20.67 20.43 -34.10
CA GLN A 415 -20.81 19.98 -35.48
C GLN A 415 -19.60 19.18 -35.95
N GLU A 416 -18.40 19.66 -35.62
CA GLU A 416 -17.15 18.97 -35.94
C GLU A 416 -17.00 17.67 -35.14
N TYR A 417 -17.22 17.72 -33.82
CA TYR A 417 -17.03 16.57 -32.92
C TYR A 417 -17.97 15.41 -33.24
N TRP A 418 -19.23 15.69 -33.58
CA TRP A 418 -20.22 14.66 -33.94
C TRP A 418 -20.39 14.47 -35.45
N SER A 419 -19.59 15.14 -36.28
CA SER A 419 -19.66 15.05 -37.74
C SER A 419 -21.10 15.22 -38.26
N CYS A 420 -21.74 16.31 -37.83
CA CYS A 420 -23.15 16.60 -38.05
C CYS A 420 -23.35 18.05 -38.51
N CYS A 421 -24.53 18.38 -39.02
CA CYS A 421 -24.87 19.74 -39.42
C CYS A 421 -26.33 20.06 -39.09
N GLY A 422 -26.56 21.17 -38.39
CA GLY A 422 -27.88 21.56 -37.90
C GLY A 422 -28.44 20.61 -36.83
N ALA A 423 -29.69 20.83 -36.39
CA ALA A 423 -30.33 20.00 -35.38
C ALA A 423 -30.76 18.64 -35.95
N ARG A 424 -31.53 18.67 -37.04
CA ARG A 424 -32.04 17.54 -37.82
C ARG A 424 -31.28 17.37 -39.14
N GLY A 425 -30.75 18.46 -39.70
CA GLY A 425 -29.89 18.43 -40.88
C GLY A 425 -29.48 19.82 -41.38
N PRO A 426 -28.77 19.89 -42.53
CA PRO A 426 -28.26 21.15 -43.09
C PRO A 426 -29.32 22.21 -43.36
N ASN A 427 -30.58 21.79 -43.54
CA ASN A 427 -31.67 22.72 -43.83
C ASN A 427 -32.10 23.60 -42.66
N ASP A 428 -31.75 23.23 -41.42
CA ASP A 428 -32.06 24.03 -40.23
C ASP A 428 -31.36 25.40 -40.26
N TRP A 429 -30.28 25.53 -41.04
CA TRP A 429 -29.60 26.80 -41.29
C TRP A 429 -30.47 27.83 -42.02
N ASN A 430 -31.63 27.45 -42.56
CA ASN A 430 -32.62 28.43 -43.04
C ASN A 430 -33.19 29.32 -41.93
N LEU A 431 -33.11 28.88 -40.67
CA LEU A 431 -33.57 29.65 -39.52
C LEU A 431 -32.65 30.85 -39.23
N ASN A 432 -31.39 30.80 -39.67
CA ASN A 432 -30.43 31.88 -39.47
C ASN A 432 -30.50 32.91 -40.62
N ILE A 433 -30.48 34.20 -40.28
CA ILE A 433 -30.62 35.30 -41.25
C ILE A 433 -29.51 35.33 -42.32
N TYR A 434 -28.30 34.85 -42.01
CA TYR A 434 -27.15 34.87 -42.94
C TYR A 434 -27.16 33.67 -43.90
N PHE A 435 -27.65 32.52 -43.46
CA PHE A 435 -27.65 31.27 -44.24
C PHE A 435 -28.98 30.98 -44.93
N ASN A 436 -30.03 31.76 -44.63
CA ASN A 436 -31.36 31.61 -45.21
C ASN A 436 -31.33 31.63 -46.74
N CYS A 437 -31.85 30.56 -47.35
CA CYS A 437 -31.79 30.31 -48.79
C CYS A 437 -32.91 31.02 -49.60
N THR A 438 -33.35 32.19 -49.17
CA THR A 438 -34.31 33.01 -49.94
C THR A 438 -33.56 33.87 -50.95
N ASP A 439 -34.09 34.02 -52.18
CA ASP A 439 -33.45 34.81 -53.25
C ASP A 439 -33.28 36.30 -52.92
N LEU A 440 -34.08 36.81 -51.99
CA LEU A 440 -34.01 38.18 -51.47
C LEU A 440 -32.89 38.39 -50.44
N ASN A 441 -32.25 37.33 -49.96
CA ASN A 441 -31.22 37.42 -48.93
C ASN A 441 -29.90 37.95 -49.55
N PRO A 442 -29.41 39.15 -49.15
CA PRO A 442 -28.18 39.72 -49.70
C PRO A 442 -26.91 39.05 -49.16
N SER A 443 -27.02 38.14 -48.18
CA SER A 443 -25.90 37.47 -47.57
C SER A 443 -25.10 36.63 -48.57
N ARG A 444 -23.77 36.72 -48.51
CA ARG A 444 -22.87 35.89 -49.32
C ARG A 444 -22.91 34.41 -48.91
N GLU A 445 -23.33 34.13 -47.67
CA GLU A 445 -23.44 32.78 -47.10
C GLU A 445 -24.84 32.17 -47.30
N ARG A 446 -25.72 32.83 -48.06
CA ARG A 446 -27.06 32.31 -48.36
C ARG A 446 -26.98 30.92 -48.98
N CYS A 447 -27.95 30.07 -48.66
CA CYS A 447 -27.96 28.67 -49.12
C CYS A 447 -26.70 27.88 -48.74
N GLY A 448 -25.92 28.37 -47.78
CA GLY A 448 -24.75 27.71 -47.27
C GLY A 448 -24.98 27.08 -45.89
N VAL A 449 -23.89 26.56 -45.35
CA VAL A 449 -23.74 26.13 -43.95
C VAL A 449 -22.38 26.63 -43.44
N PRO A 450 -22.15 26.72 -42.12
CA PRO A 450 -20.84 27.04 -41.59
C PRO A 450 -19.78 26.01 -41.98
N PHE A 451 -18.52 26.44 -41.91
CA PHE A 451 -17.38 25.59 -42.25
C PHE A 451 -17.24 24.37 -41.33
N SER A 452 -17.77 24.43 -40.10
CA SER A 452 -17.79 23.32 -39.15
C SER A 452 -18.67 22.14 -39.58
N CYS A 453 -19.60 22.36 -40.51
CA CYS A 453 -20.37 21.29 -41.15
C CYS A 453 -19.59 20.54 -42.24
N CYS A 454 -18.37 20.96 -42.60
CA CYS A 454 -17.69 20.43 -43.77
C CYS A 454 -16.86 19.19 -43.49
N VAL A 455 -16.85 18.29 -44.48
CA VAL A 455 -16.05 17.07 -44.41
C VAL A 455 -14.59 17.41 -44.74
N ARG A 456 -13.67 16.97 -43.88
CA ARG A 456 -12.22 17.07 -44.15
C ARG A 456 -11.82 16.05 -45.21
N ASP A 457 -11.10 16.49 -46.25
CA ASP A 457 -10.51 15.60 -47.25
C ASP A 457 -9.29 14.89 -46.63
N PRO A 458 -9.23 13.53 -46.61
CA PRO A 458 -8.06 12.81 -46.11
C PRO A 458 -6.77 13.09 -46.88
N ALA A 459 -6.86 13.59 -48.12
CA ALA A 459 -5.71 13.85 -49.00
C ALA A 459 -5.14 15.28 -48.87
N GLU A 460 -5.89 16.23 -48.29
CA GLU A 460 -5.46 17.61 -48.09
C GLU A 460 -5.47 17.97 -46.60
N ASP A 461 -4.32 18.43 -46.07
CA ASP A 461 -4.16 18.77 -44.64
C ASP A 461 -4.84 20.10 -44.26
N VAL A 462 -5.38 20.84 -45.24
CA VAL A 462 -6.02 22.15 -45.03
C VAL A 462 -7.52 22.04 -45.25
N LEU A 463 -8.31 22.29 -44.20
CA LEU A 463 -9.77 22.36 -44.29
C LEU A 463 -10.17 23.53 -45.20
N ASN A 464 -10.87 23.23 -46.29
CA ASN A 464 -11.45 24.25 -47.15
C ASN A 464 -12.58 24.99 -46.40
N THR A 465 -12.30 26.17 -45.87
CA THR A 465 -13.29 26.98 -45.12
C THR A 465 -14.43 27.52 -45.99
N GLN A 466 -14.34 27.39 -47.32
CA GLN A 466 -15.38 27.80 -48.27
C GLN A 466 -16.28 26.65 -48.75
N CYS A 467 -16.05 25.43 -48.28
CA CYS A 467 -16.85 24.22 -48.56
C CYS A 467 -18.37 24.40 -48.41
N GLY A 468 -18.81 25.23 -47.45
CA GLY A 468 -20.20 25.42 -47.10
C GLY A 468 -20.94 26.41 -47.99
N TYR A 469 -20.27 27.15 -48.87
CA TYR A 469 -20.91 28.16 -49.72
C TYR A 469 -21.72 27.53 -50.86
N ASP A 470 -22.95 28.02 -51.06
CA ASP A 470 -23.88 27.58 -52.11
C ASP A 470 -24.16 26.06 -52.14
N ILE A 471 -23.72 25.32 -51.11
CA ILE A 471 -23.73 23.85 -51.10
C ILE A 471 -25.15 23.28 -51.11
N ARG A 472 -26.11 24.01 -50.51
CA ARG A 472 -27.51 23.58 -50.46
C ARG A 472 -28.26 23.85 -51.77
N LEU A 473 -27.64 24.51 -52.75
CA LEU A 473 -28.15 24.62 -54.13
C LEU A 473 -27.76 23.41 -54.99
N LYS A 474 -26.75 22.64 -54.56
CA LYS A 474 -26.28 21.43 -55.26
C LYS A 474 -27.18 20.23 -54.95
N LEU A 475 -27.09 19.20 -55.79
CA LEU A 475 -27.79 17.92 -55.59
C LEU A 475 -27.34 17.24 -54.28
N GLU A 476 -28.25 16.52 -53.61
CA GLU A 476 -27.97 15.84 -52.33
C GLU A 476 -26.76 14.89 -52.40
N LEU A 477 -26.55 14.24 -53.54
CA LEU A 477 -25.39 13.38 -53.80
C LEU A 477 -24.05 14.12 -53.71
N GLU A 478 -24.00 15.38 -54.18
CA GLU A 478 -22.81 16.22 -54.09
C GLU A 478 -22.63 16.77 -52.67
N GLN A 479 -23.73 17.08 -51.97
CA GLN A 479 -23.69 17.53 -50.57
C GLN A 479 -23.05 16.48 -49.67
N GLN A 480 -23.39 15.20 -49.85
CA GLN A 480 -22.89 14.12 -49.02
C GLN A 480 -21.37 13.90 -49.10
N GLY A 481 -20.73 14.38 -50.18
CA GLY A 481 -19.27 14.35 -50.34
C GLY A 481 -18.53 15.57 -49.80
N SER A 482 -19.22 16.68 -49.52
CA SER A 482 -18.60 17.94 -49.10
C SER A 482 -19.00 18.41 -47.71
N ILE A 483 -20.20 18.04 -47.23
CA ILE A 483 -20.71 18.42 -45.91
C ILE A 483 -21.34 17.23 -45.18
N HIS A 484 -21.38 17.33 -43.85
CA HIS A 484 -22.13 16.43 -42.99
C HIS A 484 -23.64 16.66 -43.19
N THR A 485 -24.37 15.65 -43.66
CA THR A 485 -25.81 15.75 -43.93
C THR A 485 -26.70 15.28 -42.77
N LYS A 486 -26.11 14.68 -41.74
CA LYS A 486 -26.82 14.16 -40.57
C LYS A 486 -27.01 15.25 -39.53
N GLY A 487 -28.20 15.33 -38.93
CA GLY A 487 -28.47 16.24 -37.81
C GLY A 487 -27.75 15.87 -36.52
N CYS A 488 -27.34 16.88 -35.76
CA CYS A 488 -26.61 16.70 -34.51
C CYS A 488 -27.42 16.03 -33.40
N VAL A 489 -28.74 16.24 -33.34
CA VAL A 489 -29.60 15.54 -32.36
C VAL A 489 -29.60 14.04 -32.61
N GLY A 490 -29.69 13.63 -33.87
CA GLY A 490 -29.65 12.21 -34.25
C GLY A 490 -28.26 11.59 -34.08
N GLN A 491 -27.18 12.34 -34.37
CA GLN A 491 -25.82 11.86 -34.08
C GLN A 491 -25.55 11.72 -32.58
N PHE A 492 -26.03 12.66 -31.77
CA PHE A 492 -25.94 12.57 -30.32
C PHE A 492 -26.72 11.36 -29.77
N GLU A 493 -27.93 11.12 -30.25
CA GLU A 493 -28.73 9.94 -29.87
C GLU A 493 -27.99 8.64 -30.22
N LYS A 494 -27.41 8.56 -31.42
CA LYS A 494 -26.61 7.40 -31.84
C LYS A 494 -25.38 7.21 -30.96
N TRP A 495 -24.63 8.29 -30.70
CA TRP A 495 -23.46 8.25 -29.82
C TRP A 495 -23.83 7.76 -28.42
N LEU A 496 -24.95 8.23 -27.88
CA LEU A 496 -25.45 7.82 -26.56
C LEU A 496 -25.83 6.33 -26.54
N GLN A 497 -26.45 5.82 -27.61
CA GLN A 497 -26.77 4.39 -27.75
C GLN A 497 -25.50 3.53 -27.84
N ASP A 498 -24.53 3.95 -28.65
CA ASP A 498 -23.26 3.23 -28.85
C ASP A 498 -22.42 3.21 -27.55
N ASN A 499 -22.52 4.25 -26.72
CA ASN A 499 -21.77 4.40 -25.47
C ASN A 499 -22.59 4.14 -24.21
N LEU A 500 -23.80 3.58 -24.33
CA LEU A 500 -24.75 3.43 -23.23
C LEU A 500 -24.14 2.67 -22.03
N ILE A 501 -23.32 1.65 -22.30
CA ILE A 501 -22.65 0.85 -21.26
C ILE A 501 -21.67 1.71 -20.45
N ILE A 502 -20.89 2.56 -21.11
CA ILE A 502 -19.92 3.43 -20.46
C ILE A 502 -20.66 4.44 -19.59
N VAL A 503 -21.67 5.11 -20.16
CA VAL A 503 -22.48 6.10 -19.44
C VAL A 503 -23.16 5.47 -18.23
N ALA A 504 -23.84 4.34 -18.40
CA ALA A 504 -24.47 3.61 -17.30
C ALA A 504 -23.45 3.17 -16.24
N GLY A 505 -22.26 2.72 -16.66
CA GLY A 505 -21.16 2.37 -15.76
C GLY A 505 -20.68 3.55 -14.90
N VAL A 506 -20.62 4.76 -15.47
CA VAL A 506 -20.27 5.98 -14.71
C VAL A 506 -21.34 6.29 -13.66
N PHE A 507 -22.64 6.27 -14.02
CA PHE A 507 -23.73 6.48 -13.07
C PHE A 507 -23.72 5.46 -11.93
N VAL A 508 -23.54 4.17 -12.25
CA VAL A 508 -23.45 3.11 -11.22
C VAL A 508 -22.21 3.33 -10.33
N GLY A 509 -21.08 3.72 -10.91
CA GLY A 509 -19.86 4.02 -10.15
C GLY A 509 -20.05 5.17 -9.16
N ILE A 510 -20.69 6.26 -9.60
CA ILE A 510 -21.02 7.42 -8.75
C ILE A 510 -21.96 6.99 -7.61
N ALA A 511 -23.03 6.27 -7.93
CA ALA A 511 -23.98 5.74 -6.97
C ALA A 511 -23.30 4.86 -5.90
N LEU A 512 -22.41 3.95 -6.28
CA LEU A 512 -21.66 3.10 -5.35
C LEU A 512 -20.74 3.93 -4.44
N LEU A 513 -20.07 4.95 -4.97
CA LEU A 513 -19.22 5.84 -4.18
C LEU A 513 -20.03 6.65 -3.16
N GLN A 514 -21.23 7.11 -3.52
CA GLN A 514 -22.15 7.79 -2.60
C GLN A 514 -22.59 6.85 -1.47
N ILE A 515 -23.04 5.62 -1.80
CA ILE A 515 -23.44 4.61 -0.81
C ILE A 515 -22.29 4.32 0.15
N PHE A 516 -21.08 4.10 -0.38
CA PHE A 516 -19.90 3.87 0.44
C PHE A 516 -19.61 5.04 1.39
N GLY A 517 -19.69 6.28 0.90
CA GLY A 517 -19.54 7.49 1.71
C GLY A 517 -20.57 7.60 2.84
N ILE A 518 -21.83 7.25 2.57
CA ILE A 518 -22.92 7.22 3.56
C ILE A 518 -22.62 6.17 4.63
N CYS A 519 -22.27 4.94 4.24
CA CYS A 519 -21.95 3.85 5.17
C CYS A 519 -20.79 4.23 6.10
N LEU A 520 -19.70 4.78 5.55
CA LEU A 520 -18.57 5.22 6.36
C LEU A 520 -18.95 6.32 7.35
N ALA A 521 -19.72 7.32 6.92
CA ALA A 521 -20.16 8.40 7.80
C ALA A 521 -21.07 7.91 8.93
N GLN A 522 -21.99 6.98 8.64
CA GLN A 522 -22.89 6.40 9.64
C GLN A 522 -22.14 5.50 10.64
N ASN A 523 -21.21 4.67 10.16
CA ASN A 523 -20.37 3.85 11.03
C ASN A 523 -19.56 4.73 11.99
N LEU A 524 -18.89 5.77 11.47
CA LEU A 524 -18.13 6.70 12.30
C LEU A 524 -19.00 7.44 13.33
N VAL A 525 -20.23 7.82 12.95
CA VAL A 525 -21.19 8.42 13.90
C VAL A 525 -21.59 7.43 14.99
N SER A 526 -21.77 6.15 14.66
CA SER A 526 -22.05 5.09 15.63
C SER A 526 -20.90 4.91 16.61
N ASP A 527 -19.66 4.85 16.10
CA ASP A 527 -18.46 4.68 16.91
C ASP A 527 -18.27 5.86 17.88
N ILE A 528 -18.44 7.11 17.41
CA ILE A 528 -18.34 8.30 18.26
C ILE A 528 -19.38 8.28 19.39
N LYS A 529 -20.60 7.81 19.10
CA LYS A 529 -21.66 7.69 20.12
C LYS A 529 -21.36 6.58 21.12
N ALA A 530 -20.85 5.43 20.65
CA ALA A 530 -20.48 4.31 21.50
C ALA A 530 -19.36 4.69 22.47
N VAL A 531 -18.33 5.40 21.98
CA VAL A 531 -17.29 5.96 22.83
C VAL A 531 -17.91 6.90 23.85
N LYS A 532 -18.67 7.92 23.44
CA LYS A 532 -19.31 8.87 24.39
C LYS A 532 -20.25 8.24 25.42
N ALA A 533 -20.84 7.07 25.15
CA ALA A 533 -21.70 6.37 26.11
C ALA A 533 -20.89 5.61 27.18
N ASN A 534 -19.61 5.31 26.89
CA ASN A 534 -18.70 4.61 27.78
C ASN A 534 -17.84 5.55 28.64
N TRP A 535 -17.93 6.87 28.45
CA TRP A 535 -17.33 7.93 29.28
C TRP A 535 -18.43 8.66 30.05
#